data_AF-A0A2N6VJZ8-F1
#
_entry.id   AF-A0A2N6VJZ8-F1
#
_cell.length_a   1.000
_cell.length_b   1.000
_cell.length_c   1.000
_cell.angle_alpha   90.00
_cell.angle_beta   90.00
_cell.angle_gamma   90.00
#
_symmetry.space_group_name_H-M   'P 1'
#
loop_
_entity.id
_entity.type
_entity.pdbx_description
1 polymer ?
#
loop_
_entity_poly.entity_id
_entity_poly.type
_entity_poly.pdbx_seq_one_letter_code
_entity_poly.pdbx_strand_id
1 'polypeptide(L)'
;MEGLQDNVGKVLGSSGWITVDQQRINAFADATGDHQWIHVDVDRAAAGPFGAPIAHGFLTLSLIPLLSSEAVSVTGMKAKINYGCNK
;
A
#
# COMPACT_ATOMS: atom_id res chain seq x y z
N MET A 1 -10.43 18.31 -13.94
CA MET A 1 -9.17 19.00 -13.55
C MET A 1 -9.40 20.42 -13.03
N GLU A 2 -10.56 21.03 -13.28
CA GLU A 2 -10.94 22.30 -12.65
C GLU A 2 -10.98 22.16 -11.12
N GLY A 3 -10.49 23.17 -10.39
CA GLY A 3 -10.48 23.22 -8.92
C GLY A 3 -9.41 22.40 -8.20
N LEU A 4 -8.59 21.59 -8.90
CA LEU A 4 -7.55 20.77 -8.23
C LEU A 4 -6.41 21.63 -7.68
N GLN A 5 -6.01 22.69 -8.40
CA GLN A 5 -4.95 23.61 -7.96
C GLN A 5 -5.34 24.34 -6.66
N ASP A 6 -6.62 24.67 -6.48
CA ASP A 6 -7.13 25.37 -5.29
C ASP A 6 -7.08 24.50 -4.02
N ASN A 7 -6.74 23.23 -4.17
CA ASN A 7 -6.69 22.22 -3.11
C ASN A 7 -5.26 21.84 -2.72
N VAL A 8 -4.24 22.47 -3.31
CA VAL A 8 -2.83 22.27 -2.90
C VAL A 8 -2.66 22.63 -1.41
N GLY A 9 -2.01 21.73 -0.67
CA GLY A 9 -1.78 21.89 0.77
C GLY A 9 -2.99 21.57 1.67
N LYS A 10 -4.15 21.23 1.10
CA LYS A 10 -5.34 20.85 1.87
C LYS A 10 -5.43 19.33 2.02
N VAL A 11 -5.93 18.88 3.17
CA VAL A 11 -6.34 17.48 3.38
C VAL A 11 -7.68 17.28 2.69
N LEU A 12 -7.75 16.36 1.73
CA LEU A 12 -8.94 16.11 0.91
C LEU A 12 -9.83 14.99 1.47
N GLY A 13 -9.27 14.15 2.34
CA GLY A 13 -9.95 13.05 2.98
C GLY A 13 -8.95 12.01 3.49
N SER A 14 -9.49 10.95 4.08
CA SER A 14 -8.75 9.79 4.56
C SER A 14 -9.50 8.53 4.17
N SER A 15 -8.79 7.47 3.82
CA SER A 15 -9.39 6.14 3.64
C SER A 15 -9.89 5.57 4.96
N GLY A 16 -10.63 4.47 4.89
CA GLY A 16 -10.77 3.59 6.04
C GLY A 16 -9.45 2.95 6.43
N TRP A 17 -9.43 2.33 7.62
CA TRP A 17 -8.35 1.44 8.02
C TRP A 17 -8.43 0.13 7.24
N ILE A 18 -7.27 -0.38 6.84
CA ILE A 18 -7.13 -1.73 6.29
C ILE A 18 -6.26 -2.57 7.21
N THR A 19 -6.74 -3.76 7.54
CA THR A 19 -5.92 -4.76 8.24
C THR A 19 -5.00 -5.43 7.23
N VAL A 20 -3.70 -5.39 7.51
CA VAL A 20 -2.68 -6.16 6.79
C VAL A 20 -2.33 -7.36 7.66
N ASP A 21 -2.97 -8.50 7.37
CA ASP A 21 -2.74 -9.76 8.05
C ASP A 21 -1.68 -10.60 7.34
N GLN A 22 -1.29 -11.71 7.98
CA GLN A 22 -0.30 -12.64 7.44
C GLN A 22 -0.75 -13.24 6.11
N GLN A 23 -2.05 -13.45 5.89
CA GLN A 23 -2.57 -13.99 4.64
C GLN A 23 -2.27 -13.04 3.47
N ARG A 24 -2.53 -11.74 3.64
CA ARG A 24 -2.22 -10.74 2.62
C ARG A 24 -0.71 -10.64 2.37
N ILE A 25 0.10 -10.70 3.42
CA ILE A 25 1.56 -10.70 3.32
C ILE A 25 2.04 -11.91 2.48
N ASN A 26 1.56 -13.11 2.80
CA ASN A 26 1.92 -14.33 2.07
C ASN A 26 1.46 -14.28 0.62
N ALA A 27 0.22 -13.84 0.35
CA ALA A 27 -0.28 -13.71 -1.01
C ALA A 27 0.54 -12.71 -1.85
N PHE A 28 1.06 -11.64 -1.23
CA PHE A 28 1.96 -10.72 -1.90
C PHE A 28 3.33 -11.36 -2.19
N ALA A 29 3.85 -12.15 -1.25
CA ALA A 29 5.06 -12.95 -1.47
C ALA A 29 4.88 -13.91 -2.66
N ASP A 30 3.77 -14.64 -2.72
CA ASP A 30 3.45 -15.57 -3.80
C ASP A 30 3.38 -14.85 -5.17
N ALA A 31 2.75 -13.67 -5.18
CA ALA A 31 2.57 -12.89 -6.40
C ALA A 31 3.87 -12.25 -6.93
N THR A 32 4.83 -11.96 -6.06
CA THR A 32 6.04 -11.20 -6.41
C THR A 32 7.32 -12.03 -6.38
N GLY A 33 7.29 -13.21 -5.78
CA GLY A 33 8.46 -14.04 -5.50
C GLY A 33 9.24 -13.62 -4.25
N ASP A 34 8.87 -12.53 -3.58
CA ASP A 34 9.57 -12.05 -2.39
C ASP A 34 9.15 -12.83 -1.12
N HIS A 35 9.85 -13.94 -0.90
CA HIS A 35 9.68 -14.81 0.26
C HIS A 35 10.76 -14.57 1.33
N GLN A 36 11.26 -13.34 1.48
CA GLN A 36 12.18 -13.04 2.56
C GLN A 36 11.56 -13.42 3.92
N TRP A 37 12.34 -14.10 4.76
CA TRP A 37 11.86 -14.70 6.01
C TRP A 37 11.21 -13.68 6.97
N ILE A 38 11.64 -12.41 6.93
CA ILE A 38 11.06 -11.33 7.72
C ILE A 38 9.58 -11.07 7.42
N HIS A 39 9.08 -11.56 6.28
CA HIS A 39 7.69 -11.43 5.83
C HIS A 39 6.89 -12.71 6.07
N VAL A 40 7.44 -13.88 5.74
CA VAL A 40 6.65 -15.12 5.59
C VAL A 40 6.94 -16.22 6.63
N ASP A 41 8.08 -16.17 7.31
CA ASP A 41 8.46 -17.16 8.33
C ASP A 41 8.16 -16.58 9.72
N VAL A 42 6.99 -16.94 10.26
CA VAL A 42 6.47 -16.35 11.51
C VAL A 42 7.38 -16.60 12.70
N ASP A 43 7.84 -17.84 12.87
CA ASP A 43 8.65 -18.23 14.02
C ASP A 43 10.02 -17.55 13.95
N ARG A 44 10.64 -17.52 12.77
CA ARG A 44 11.93 -16.87 12.58
C ARG A 44 11.81 -15.35 12.70
N ALA A 45 10.76 -14.74 12.16
CA ALA A 45 10.49 -13.31 12.26
C ALA A 45 10.25 -12.86 13.71
N ALA A 46 9.55 -13.67 14.51
CA ALA A 46 9.31 -13.41 15.92
C ALA A 46 10.62 -13.38 16.74
N ALA A 47 11.59 -14.22 16.40
CA ALA A 47 12.94 -14.19 17.00
C ALA A 47 13.87 -13.12 16.39
N GLY A 48 13.41 -12.43 15.35
CA GLY A 48 14.16 -11.45 14.59
C GLY A 48 14.11 -10.04 15.18
N PRO A 49 14.74 -9.06 14.49
CA PRO A 49 14.88 -7.69 15.00
C PRO A 49 13.55 -6.92 15.14
N PHE A 50 12.48 -7.39 14.49
CA PHE A 50 11.17 -6.74 14.51
C PHE A 50 10.19 -7.38 15.50
N GLY A 51 10.52 -8.54 16.08
CA GLY A 51 9.67 -9.25 17.06
C GLY A 51 8.39 -9.88 16.48
N ALA A 52 8.14 -9.73 15.19
CA ALA A 52 7.03 -10.32 14.44
C ALA A 52 7.30 -10.21 12.93
N PRO A 53 6.55 -10.94 12.09
CA PRO A 53 6.49 -10.65 10.66
C PRO A 53 6.13 -9.20 10.38
N ILE A 54 6.79 -8.62 9.38
CA ILE A 54 6.44 -7.30 8.86
C ILE A 54 5.94 -7.43 7.43
N ALA A 55 5.07 -6.51 7.01
CA ALA A 55 4.63 -6.47 5.61
C ALA A 55 5.76 -6.06 4.66
N HIS A 56 5.68 -6.50 3.40
CA HIS A 56 6.56 -6.02 2.34
C HIS A 56 6.39 -4.50 2.16
N GLY A 57 7.49 -3.77 2.00
CA GLY A 57 7.42 -2.34 1.68
C GLY A 57 6.62 -2.07 0.40
N PHE A 58 6.77 -2.92 -0.62
CA PHE A 58 6.00 -2.83 -1.85
C PHE A 58 4.52 -3.23 -1.71
N LEU A 59 4.16 -4.07 -0.74
CA LEU A 59 2.75 -4.30 -0.41
C LEU A 59 2.11 -3.00 0.07
N THR A 60 2.74 -2.29 1.02
CA THR A 60 2.25 -0.99 1.51
C THR A 60 2.08 0.01 0.37
N LEU A 61 3.07 0.12 -0.53
CA LEU A 61 2.97 1.01 -1.69
C LEU A 61 1.83 0.60 -2.64
N SER A 62 1.63 -0.70 -2.85
CA SER A 62 0.58 -1.23 -3.73
C SER A 62 -0.84 -0.94 -3.26
N LEU A 63 -1.02 -0.56 -1.98
CA LEU A 63 -2.33 -0.19 -1.42
C LEU A 63 -2.77 1.25 -1.77
N ILE A 64 -1.86 2.11 -2.25
CA ILE A 64 -2.18 3.52 -2.58
C ILE A 64 -3.37 3.67 -3.54
N PRO A 65 -3.53 2.89 -4.63
CA PRO A 65 -4.69 3.00 -5.50
C PRO A 65 -6.01 2.78 -4.76
N LEU A 66 -6.07 1.78 -3.88
CA LEU A 66 -7.23 1.49 -3.05
C LEU A 66 -7.50 2.63 -2.07
N LEU A 67 -6.53 2.97 -1.23
CA LEU A 67 -6.68 3.98 -0.18
C LEU A 67 -6.99 5.37 -0.75
N SER A 68 -6.33 5.77 -1.84
CA SER A 68 -6.58 7.07 -2.48
C SER A 68 -7.96 7.16 -3.12
N SER A 69 -8.55 6.04 -3.55
CA SER A 69 -9.90 6.03 -4.13
C SER A 69 -10.99 6.25 -3.07
N GLU A 70 -10.74 5.84 -1.83
CA GLU A 70 -11.63 6.09 -0.70
C GLU A 70 -11.46 7.52 -0.16
N ALA A 71 -10.24 8.03 -0.15
CA ALA A 71 -9.95 9.35 0.40
C ALA A 71 -10.44 10.51 -0.48
N VAL A 72 -10.37 10.37 -1.82
CA VAL A 72 -10.76 11.46 -2.74
C VAL A 72 -11.21 10.91 -4.10
N SER A 73 -12.32 11.48 -4.61
CA SER A 73 -12.77 11.23 -5.98
C SER A 73 -12.39 12.38 -6.89
N VAL A 74 -11.64 12.08 -7.96
CA VAL A 74 -11.25 13.05 -8.98
C VAL A 74 -11.95 12.68 -10.29
N THR A 75 -12.75 13.60 -10.81
CA THR A 75 -13.54 13.40 -12.04
C THR A 75 -12.93 14.15 -13.23
N GLY A 76 -13.37 13.80 -14.44
CA GLY A 76 -12.90 14.43 -15.68
C GLY A 76 -11.49 14.01 -16.12
N MET A 77 -10.99 12.85 -15.65
CA MET A 77 -9.76 12.24 -16.12
C MET A 77 -10.07 11.06 -17.05
N LYS A 78 -9.23 10.84 -18.07
CA LYS A 78 -9.36 9.67 -18.98
C LYS A 78 -8.73 8.40 -18.42
N ALA A 79 -7.68 8.53 -17.59
CA ALA A 79 -6.99 7.41 -16.95
C ALA A 79 -6.29 7.87 -15.65
N LYS A 80 -6.21 6.96 -14.67
CA LYS A 80 -5.38 7.09 -13.46
C LYS A 80 -4.39 5.92 -13.44
N ILE A 81 -3.10 6.22 -13.51
CA ILE A 81 -2.03 5.22 -13.62
C ILE A 81 -1.08 5.38 -12.44
N ASN A 82 -0.73 4.27 -11.79
CA ASN A 82 0.38 4.20 -10.85
C ASN A 82 1.64 3.79 -11.63
N TYR A 83 2.65 4.66 -11.67
CA TYR A 83 3.89 4.42 -12.43
C TYR A 83 5.03 3.78 -11.60
N GLY A 84 4.77 3.40 -10.35
CA GLY A 84 5.78 2.83 -9.47
C GLY A 84 6.73 3.89 -8.89
N CYS A 85 7.99 3.52 -8.66
CA CYS A 85 8.89 4.30 -7.80
C CYS A 85 9.85 5.26 -8.52
N ASN A 86 9.79 5.42 -9.86
CA ASN A 86 10.84 6.11 -10.63
C ASN A 86 10.32 6.91 -11.84
N LYS A 87 9.04 7.28 -11.85
CA LYS A 87 8.36 7.91 -12.97
C LYS A 87 7.41 8.99 -12.48
#